data_AF-A0A096FLQ0-F1
#
_entry.id   AF-A0A096FLQ0-F1
#
_cell.length_a   1.000
_cell.length_b   1.000
_cell.length_c   1.000
_cell.angle_alpha   90.00
_cell.angle_beta   90.00
_cell.angle_gamma   90.00
#
_symmetry.space_group_name_H-M   'P 1'
#
loop_
_entity.id
_entity.type
_entity.pdbx_description
1 polymer ?
#
loop_
_entity_poly.entity_id
_entity_poly.type
_entity_poly.pdbx_seq_one_letter_code
_entity_poly.pdbx_strand_id
1 'polypeptide(L)'
;MSDSTSQAGYIYIFRNDRLHNEIKVGLSKNPFKRVMQLHTTATATPMNISAIWWVHDMRRAERIAHNRLADHRINRRREFFLIAPPEDFDEFERMCYDTTTICLEVLEEFIEGDWASAGIGFLKMDMRKLYEAHQRGDDISA
;
A
#
# COMPACT_ATOMS: atom_id res chain seq x y z
N MET A 1 8.76 -25.31 -18.23
CA MET A 1 8.84 -23.97 -17.59
C MET A 1 7.41 -23.53 -17.36
N SER A 2 6.92 -23.52 -16.12
CA SER A 2 5.54 -23.12 -15.84
C SER A 2 5.42 -21.62 -16.06
N ASP A 3 4.69 -21.25 -17.09
CA ASP A 3 4.24 -19.89 -17.35
C ASP A 3 3.51 -19.39 -16.10
N SER A 4 4.14 -18.48 -15.33
CA SER A 4 3.45 -17.84 -14.22
C SER A 4 2.41 -16.92 -14.83
N THR A 5 1.18 -17.41 -14.97
CA THR A 5 0.10 -16.66 -15.59
C THR A 5 -0.05 -15.31 -14.89
N SER A 6 0.14 -14.25 -15.66
CA SER A 6 -0.08 -12.87 -15.21
C SER A 6 -1.48 -12.79 -14.59
N GLN A 7 -1.55 -12.40 -13.33
CA GLN A 7 -2.80 -12.36 -12.58
C GLN A 7 -3.15 -10.91 -12.24
N ALA A 8 -4.15 -10.35 -12.90
CA ALA A 8 -4.64 -9.01 -12.58
C ALA A 8 -5.22 -8.96 -11.15
N GLY A 9 -5.23 -7.80 -10.52
CA GLY A 9 -5.79 -7.62 -9.17
C GLY A 9 -5.41 -6.29 -8.58
N TYR A 10 -5.41 -6.19 -7.26
CA TYR A 10 -5.14 -4.94 -6.56
C TYR A 10 -3.84 -4.97 -5.80
N ILE A 11 -3.11 -3.86 -5.86
CA ILE A 11 -2.08 -3.49 -4.89
C ILE A 11 -2.69 -2.46 -3.95
N TYR A 12 -2.36 -2.56 -2.66
CA TYR A 12 -2.78 -1.59 -1.67
C TYR A 12 -1.59 -1.10 -0.84
N ILE A 13 -1.71 0.13 -0.35
CA ILE A 13 -0.97 0.64 0.80
C ILE A 13 -1.98 0.88 1.91
N PHE A 14 -1.78 0.18 3.03
CA PHE A 14 -2.48 0.48 4.28
C PHE A 14 -1.52 1.21 5.22
N ARG A 15 -2.01 2.22 5.94
CA ARG A 15 -1.23 3.02 6.87
C ARG A 15 -1.71 2.78 8.29
N ASN A 16 -0.78 2.62 9.22
CA ASN A 16 -1.09 2.43 10.62
C ASN A 16 -1.67 3.72 11.20
N ASP A 17 -2.83 3.61 11.84
CA ASP A 17 -3.60 4.74 12.36
C ASP A 17 -2.93 5.43 13.56
N ARG A 18 -2.05 4.73 14.29
CA ARG A 18 -1.35 5.28 15.46
C ARG A 18 0.12 5.52 15.20
N LEU A 19 0.75 4.63 14.44
CA LEU A 19 2.15 4.76 14.03
C LEU A 19 2.17 5.28 12.60
N HIS A 20 1.92 6.58 12.42
CA HIS A 20 1.72 7.18 11.10
C HIS A 20 2.87 6.97 10.11
N ASN A 21 4.07 6.64 10.59
CA ASN A 21 5.22 6.31 9.76
C ASN A 21 5.24 4.85 9.27
N GLU A 22 4.34 3.98 9.72
CA GLU A 22 4.28 2.57 9.36
C GLU A 22 3.20 2.31 8.30
N ILE A 23 3.59 1.64 7.22
CA ILE A 23 2.69 1.18 6.17
C ILE A 23 2.83 -0.32 5.93
N LYS A 24 1.77 -0.92 5.39
CA LYS A 24 1.75 -2.26 4.82
C LYS A 24 1.45 -2.17 3.33
N VAL A 25 2.32 -2.73 2.51
CA VAL A 25 2.12 -2.85 1.05
C VAL A 25 1.87 -4.30 0.68
N GLY A 26 0.78 -4.60 -0.01
CA GLY A 26 0.50 -5.97 -0.44
C GLY A 26 -0.55 -6.08 -1.53
N LEU A 27 -0.84 -7.33 -1.92
CA LEU A 27 -1.83 -7.65 -2.95
C LEU A 27 -3.11 -8.33 -2.43
N SER A 28 -4.22 -8.11 -3.14
CA SER A 28 -5.48 -8.81 -2.93
C SER A 28 -6.37 -8.80 -4.17
N LYS A 29 -7.32 -9.73 -4.24
CA LYS A 29 -8.46 -9.65 -5.17
C LYS A 29 -9.59 -8.76 -4.65
N ASN A 30 -9.64 -8.54 -3.34
CA ASN A 30 -10.58 -7.65 -2.68
C ASN A 30 -9.84 -6.94 -1.52
N PRO A 31 -9.33 -5.72 -1.73
CA PRO A 31 -8.55 -4.98 -0.72
C PRO A 31 -9.41 -4.57 0.49
N PHE A 32 -10.71 -4.28 0.29
CA PHE A 32 -11.63 -3.92 1.38
C PHE A 32 -11.85 -5.07 2.36
N LYS A 33 -12.12 -6.27 1.85
CA LYS A 33 -12.21 -7.47 2.69
C LYS A 33 -10.89 -7.74 3.41
N ARG A 34 -9.75 -7.48 2.75
CA ARG A 34 -8.42 -7.68 3.35
C ARG A 34 -8.15 -6.70 4.49
N VAL A 35 -8.48 -5.42 4.35
CA VAL A 35 -8.30 -4.46 5.46
C VAL A 35 -9.17 -4.85 6.65
N MET A 36 -10.43 -5.25 6.42
CA MET A 36 -11.33 -5.72 7.48
C MET A 36 -10.80 -6.95 8.21
N GLN A 37 -10.19 -7.91 7.50
CA GLN A 37 -9.54 -9.08 8.10
C GLN A 37 -8.34 -8.73 9.00
N LEU A 38 -7.68 -7.60 8.78
CA LEU A 38 -6.59 -7.14 9.66
C LEU A 38 -7.13 -6.54 10.96
N HIS A 39 -8.32 -5.94 10.94
CA HIS A 39 -8.96 -5.37 12.13
C HIS A 39 -9.56 -6.42 13.08
N THR A 40 -9.79 -7.66 12.64
CA THR A 40 -10.43 -8.69 13.48
C THR A 40 -9.47 -9.41 14.44
N THR A 41 -8.15 -9.23 14.29
CA THR A 41 -7.18 -9.79 15.23
C THR A 41 -7.01 -8.86 16.43
N ALA A 42 -7.30 -9.35 17.64
CA ALA A 42 -7.32 -8.57 18.90
C ALA A 42 -5.98 -7.89 19.30
N THR A 43 -4.92 -8.06 18.50
CA THR A 43 -3.56 -7.56 18.74
C THR A 43 -3.01 -6.68 17.61
N ALA A 44 -3.72 -6.51 16.49
CA ALA A 44 -3.25 -5.66 15.39
C ALA A 44 -3.74 -4.22 15.56
N THR A 45 -2.84 -3.25 15.41
CA THR A 45 -3.21 -1.84 15.34
C THR A 45 -4.11 -1.61 14.12
N PRO A 46 -5.17 -0.78 14.22
CA PRO A 46 -6.01 -0.44 13.07
C PRO A 46 -5.18 0.13 11.92
N MET A 47 -5.46 -0.33 10.70
CA MET A 47 -4.81 0.14 9.48
C MET A 47 -5.86 0.77 8.57
N ASN A 48 -5.62 1.97 8.08
CA ASN A 48 -6.50 2.66 7.13
C ASN A 48 -5.98 2.49 5.71
N ILE A 49 -6.88 2.53 4.72
CA ILE A 49 -6.48 2.48 3.31
C ILE A 49 -5.89 3.84 2.92
N SER A 50 -4.63 3.85 2.52
CA SER A 50 -3.98 5.05 1.98
C SER A 50 -4.10 5.13 0.46
N ALA A 51 -3.84 4.01 -0.23
CA ALA A 51 -3.92 3.94 -1.67
C ALA A 51 -4.28 2.53 -2.15
N ILE A 52 -4.94 2.46 -3.32
CA ILE A 52 -5.24 1.23 -4.04
C ILE A 52 -4.98 1.46 -5.52
N TRP A 53 -4.36 0.48 -6.17
CA TRP A 53 -4.26 0.41 -7.63
C TRP A 53 -4.81 -0.92 -8.11
N TRP A 54 -5.58 -0.87 -9.20
CA TRP A 54 -5.78 -2.05 -10.03
C TRP A 54 -4.59 -2.20 -10.97
N VAL A 55 -4.09 -3.44 -11.15
CA VAL A 55 -2.93 -3.75 -11.99
C VAL A 55 -3.17 -5.03 -12.81
N HIS A 56 -2.57 -5.12 -13.99
CA HIS A 56 -2.70 -6.29 -14.87
C HIS A 56 -1.91 -7.53 -14.39
N ASP A 57 -0.89 -7.33 -13.55
CA ASP A 57 -0.09 -8.39 -12.92
C ASP A 57 0.25 -8.03 -11.47
N MET A 58 -0.62 -8.38 -10.53
CA MET A 58 -0.48 -8.01 -9.13
C MET A 58 0.73 -8.67 -8.45
N ARG A 59 1.17 -9.85 -8.92
CA ARG A 59 2.32 -10.54 -8.33
C ARG A 59 3.63 -9.88 -8.74
N ARG A 60 3.73 -9.46 -10.00
CA ARG A 60 4.90 -8.73 -10.47
C ARG A 60 4.91 -7.30 -9.92
N ALA A 61 3.76 -6.62 -9.89
CA ALA A 61 3.63 -5.28 -9.35
C ALA A 61 4.02 -5.21 -7.86
N GLU A 62 3.52 -6.13 -7.03
CA GLU A 62 3.87 -6.19 -5.60
C GLU A 62 5.38 -6.37 -5.40
N ARG A 63 6.00 -7.28 -6.16
CA ARG A 63 7.44 -7.52 -6.07
C ARG A 63 8.25 -6.27 -6.40
N ILE A 64 7.85 -5.53 -7.44
CA ILE A 64 8.51 -4.28 -7.83
C ILE A 64 8.35 -3.23 -6.72
N ALA A 65 7.15 -3.06 -6.18
CA ALA A 65 6.90 -2.14 -5.07
C ALA A 65 7.72 -2.51 -3.82
N HIS A 66 7.82 -3.80 -3.48
CA HIS A 66 8.63 -4.27 -2.35
C HIS A 66 10.12 -4.07 -2.58
N ASN A 67 10.60 -4.17 -3.82
CA ASN A 67 12.00 -3.87 -4.17
C ASN A 67 12.30 -2.37 -4.06
N ARG A 68 11.40 -1.51 -4.52
CA ARG A 68 11.49 -0.05 -4.34
C ARG A 68 11.56 0.31 -2.86
N LEU A 69 10.78 -0.37 -2.02
CA LEU A 69 10.70 -0.14 -0.59
C LEU A 69 11.68 -1.01 0.22
N ALA A 70 12.74 -1.55 -0.39
CA ALA A 70 13.64 -2.48 0.30
C ALA A 70 14.33 -1.84 1.52
N ASP A 71 14.83 -0.62 1.37
CA ASP A 71 15.51 0.12 2.45
C ASP A 71 14.52 0.68 3.49
N HIS A 72 13.23 0.72 3.15
CA HIS A 72 12.16 1.11 4.06
C HIS A 72 11.65 -0.06 4.92
N ARG A 73 12.07 -1.30 4.66
CA ARG A 73 11.43 -2.50 5.23
C ARG A 73 11.82 -2.72 6.70
N ILE A 74 10.82 -2.70 7.58
CA ILE A 74 10.99 -2.92 9.04
C ILE A 74 11.46 -4.34 9.35
N ASN A 75 10.92 -5.33 8.64
CA ASN A 75 11.25 -6.73 8.86
C ASN A 75 11.32 -7.49 7.54
N ARG A 76 12.44 -8.19 7.30
CA ARG A 76 12.67 -8.94 6.05
C ARG A 76 11.59 -9.99 5.73
N ARG A 77 10.88 -10.51 6.75
CA ARG A 77 9.83 -11.54 6.60
C ARG A 77 8.41 -10.96 6.51
N ARG A 78 8.22 -9.67 6.79
CA ARG A 78 6.88 -9.06 6.82
C ARG A 78 6.82 -7.88 5.87
N GLU A 79 5.65 -7.64 5.30
CA GLU A 79 5.42 -6.60 4.29
C GLU A 79 5.09 -5.25 4.95
N PHE A 80 5.85 -4.88 6.00
CA PHE A 80 5.70 -3.62 6.71
C PHE A 80 6.93 -2.75 6.48
N PHE A 81 6.70 -1.47 6.28
CA PHE A 81 7.68 -0.50 5.83
C PHE A 81 7.52 0.82 6.59
N LEU A 82 8.63 1.54 6.75
CA LEU A 82 8.63 2.92 7.22
C LEU A 82 8.49 3.85 6.02
N ILE A 83 7.67 4.89 6.14
CA ILE A 83 7.61 5.94 5.12
C ILE A 83 8.92 6.75 5.14
N ALA A 84 9.35 7.14 6.35
CA ALA A 84 10.55 7.92 6.64
C ALA A 84 11.49 7.08 7.53
N PRO A 85 12.51 6.41 6.97
CA PRO A 85 13.48 5.63 7.72
C PRO A 85 14.34 6.50 8.66
N PRO A 86 14.74 6.00 9.85
CA PRO A 86 15.54 6.77 10.81
C PRO A 86 16.95 7.13 10.32
N GLU A 87 17.43 6.51 9.24
CA GLU A 87 18.70 6.82 8.60
C GLU A 87 18.68 8.17 7.89
N ASP A 88 17.52 8.59 7.39
CA ASP A 88 17.36 9.77 6.52
C ASP A 88 16.53 10.89 7.19
N PHE A 89 15.77 10.57 8.25
CA PHE A 89 14.81 11.48 8.88
C PHE A 89 14.95 11.49 10.40
N ASP A 90 14.79 12.69 10.99
CA ASP A 90 14.82 12.83 12.44
C ASP A 90 13.55 12.30 13.12
N GLU A 91 13.53 12.28 14.46
CA GLU A 91 12.36 11.80 15.21
C GLU A 91 11.11 12.66 15.00
N PHE A 92 11.27 13.99 14.89
CA PHE A 92 10.16 14.91 14.71
C PHE A 92 9.50 14.70 13.33
N GLU A 93 10.30 14.59 12.28
CA GLU A 93 9.84 14.33 10.91
C GLU A 93 9.10 13.00 10.81
N ARG A 94 9.62 11.95 11.45
CA ARG A 94 9.00 10.61 11.47
C ARG A 94 7.69 10.57 12.27
N MET A 95 7.51 11.45 13.25
CA MET A 95 6.27 11.56 14.02
C MET A 95 5.28 12.54 13.40
N CYS A 96 5.73 13.45 12.53
CA CYS A 96 4.89 14.42 11.86
C CYS A 96 4.03 13.76 10.79
N TYR A 97 2.71 13.80 10.98
CA TYR A 97 1.75 13.23 10.03
C TYR A 97 1.85 13.89 8.64
N ASP A 98 2.02 15.21 8.59
CA ASP A 98 2.08 15.96 7.34
C ASP A 98 3.34 15.60 6.55
N THR A 99 4.51 15.59 7.21
CA THR A 99 5.78 15.18 6.59
C THR A 99 5.70 13.76 6.05
N THR A 100 5.22 12.81 6.85
CA THR A 100 5.07 11.42 6.42
C THR A 100 3.98 11.25 5.35
N THR A 101 3.00 12.14 5.26
CA THR A 101 2.02 12.13 4.16
C THR A 101 2.67 12.54 2.84
N ILE A 102 3.43 13.64 2.84
CA ILE A 102 4.18 14.09 1.66
C ILE A 102 5.17 13.02 1.19
N CYS A 103 5.91 12.42 2.13
CA CYS A 103 6.84 11.34 1.80
C CYS A 103 6.12 10.12 1.20
N LEU A 104 4.93 9.79 1.70
CA LEU A 104 4.15 8.69 1.16
C LEU A 104 3.70 8.95 -0.27
N GLU A 105 3.23 10.16 -0.58
CA GLU A 105 2.85 10.55 -1.95
C GLU A 105 4.03 10.38 -2.93
N VAL A 106 5.24 10.79 -2.51
CA VAL A 106 6.46 10.60 -3.31
C VAL A 106 6.81 9.11 -3.49
N LEU A 107 6.66 8.29 -2.45
CA LEU A 107 6.88 6.84 -2.57
C LEU A 107 5.87 6.20 -3.52
N GLU A 108 4.61 6.64 -3.50
CA GLU A 108 3.59 6.20 -4.45
C GLU A 108 3.98 6.54 -5.89
N GLU A 109 4.45 7.76 -6.16
CA GLU A 109 4.93 8.18 -7.47
C GLU A 109 6.12 7.33 -7.95
N PHE A 110 7.08 7.00 -7.07
CA PHE A 110 8.21 6.14 -7.43
C PHE A 110 7.78 4.71 -7.76
N ILE A 111 6.83 4.16 -7.00
CA ILE A 111 6.27 2.83 -7.27
C ILE A 111 5.56 2.83 -8.64
N GLU A 112 4.74 3.84 -8.90
CA GLU A 112 4.04 4.02 -10.17
C GLU A 112 5.03 4.17 -11.35
N GLY A 113 6.11 4.94 -11.16
CA GLY A 113 7.19 5.08 -12.14
C GLY A 113 7.93 3.79 -12.44
N ASP A 114 8.17 2.95 -11.42
CA ASP A 114 8.80 1.63 -11.61
C ASP A 114 7.88 0.67 -12.34
N TRP A 115 6.57 0.69 -12.04
CA TRP A 115 5.59 -0.10 -12.78
C TRP A 115 5.51 0.32 -14.24
N ALA A 116 5.45 1.63 -14.52
CA ALA A 116 5.45 2.15 -15.88
C ALA A 116 6.72 1.72 -16.65
N SER A 117 7.89 1.86 -16.02
CA SER A 117 9.19 1.45 -16.58
C SER A 117 9.27 -0.06 -16.84
N ALA A 118 8.60 -0.86 -16.01
CA ALA A 118 8.51 -2.31 -16.16
C ALA A 118 7.42 -2.78 -17.15
N GLY A 119 6.64 -1.85 -17.73
CA GLY A 119 5.55 -2.14 -18.66
C GLY A 119 4.30 -2.72 -17.98
N ILE A 120 4.09 -2.44 -16.69
CA ILE A 120 2.89 -2.84 -15.95
C ILE A 120 1.84 -1.74 -16.10
N GLY A 121 0.72 -2.04 -16.75
CA GLY A 121 -0.44 -1.15 -16.74
C GLY A 121 -1.11 -1.16 -15.36
N PHE A 122 -1.43 0.04 -14.86
CA PHE A 122 -2.10 0.24 -13.58
C PHE A 122 -3.13 1.37 -13.66
N LEU A 123 -4.09 1.34 -12.75
CA LEU A 123 -5.08 2.40 -12.54
C LEU A 123 -5.18 2.67 -11.04
N LYS A 124 -4.78 3.88 -10.61
CA LYS A 124 -4.96 4.33 -9.24
C LYS A 124 -6.44 4.61 -8.98
N MET A 125 -6.97 4.07 -7.89
CA MET A 125 -8.35 4.31 -7.51
C MET A 125 -8.50 5.65 -6.81
N ASP A 126 -9.61 6.34 -7.08
CA ASP A 126 -9.97 7.58 -6.41
C ASP A 126 -10.46 7.26 -4.98
N MET A 127 -9.58 7.46 -4.00
CA MET A 127 -9.87 7.15 -2.61
C MET A 127 -11.07 7.95 -2.06
N ARG A 128 -11.29 9.18 -2.51
CA ARG A 128 -12.43 9.98 -2.08
C ARG A 128 -13.74 9.33 -2.51
N LYS A 129 -13.83 8.91 -3.78
CA LYS A 129 -15.01 8.21 -4.29
C LYS A 129 -15.24 6.88 -3.55
N LEU A 130 -14.17 6.17 -3.21
CA LEU A 130 -14.25 4.93 -2.44
C LEU A 130 -14.80 5.15 -1.03
N TYR A 131 -14.32 6.18 -0.33
CA TYR A 131 -14.86 6.54 0.98
C TYR A 131 -16.32 6.98 0.92
N GLU A 132 -16.68 7.79 -0.07
CA GLU A 132 -18.06 8.22 -0.27
C GLU A 132 -18.99 7.03 -0.58
N ALA A 133 -18.53 6.06 -1.38
CA ALA A 133 -19.26 4.80 -1.62
C ALA A 133 -19.42 3.97 -0.35
N HIS A 134 -18.37 3.85 0.46
CA HIS A 134 -18.44 3.17 1.75
C HIS A 134 -19.49 3.78 2.68
N GLN A 135 -19.51 5.12 2.80
CA GLN A 135 -20.45 5.82 3.66
C GLN A 135 -21.92 5.67 3.21
N ARG A 136 -22.17 5.45 1.91
CA ARG A 136 -23.50 5.18 1.35
C ARG A 136 -23.96 3.73 1.53
N GLY A 137 -23.07 2.83 1.96
CA GLY A 137 -23.35 1.40 2.04
C GLY A 137 -23.29 0.69 0.69
N ASP A 138 -22.67 1.31 -0.31
CA ASP A 138 -22.48 0.70 -1.63
C ASP A 138 -21.50 -0.48 -1.49
N ASP A 139 -21.77 -1.59 -2.18
CA ASP A 139 -20.83 -2.71 -2.22
C ASP A 139 -19.61 -2.32 -3.07
N ILE A 140 -18.53 -1.97 -2.39
CA ILE A 140 -17.25 -1.58 -2.97
C ILE A 140 -16.42 -2.79 -3.43
N SER A 141 -16.99 -4.00 -3.35
CA SER A 141 -16.34 -5.28 -3.70
C SER A 141 -16.33 -5.61 -5.20
N ALA A 142 -16.90 -4.76 -6.06
CA ALA A 142 -17.09 -5.04 -7.49
C ALA A 142 -15.78 -5.03 -8.30
#